data_AF-A0A2W1N0Z2-F1
#
_entry.id   AF-A0A2W1N0Z2-F1
#
_cell.length_a   1.000
_cell.length_b   1.000
_cell.length_c   1.000
_cell.angle_alpha   90.00
_cell.angle_beta   90.00
_cell.angle_gamma   90.00
#
_symmetry.space_group_name_H-M   'P 1'
#
loop_
_entity.id
_entity.type
_entity.pdbx_description
1 polymer ?
#
loop_
_entity_poly.entity_id
_entity_poly.type
_entity_poly.pdbx_seq_one_letter_code
_entity_poly.pdbx_strand_id
1 'polypeptide(L)' 'MKKYSINRDKDKEMPSGDEIEKMKNFSQLKHQYDEVLKRPKKPIYQNKKLFLLLLLILLISFLLSQTLT' A
#
# COMPACT_ATOMS: atom_id res chain seq x y z
N MET A 1 -12.17 -5.44 36.20
CA MET A 1 -12.50 -6.13 34.94
C MET A 1 -13.75 -5.48 34.36
N LYS A 2 -13.73 -5.04 33.08
CA LYS A 2 -14.91 -4.47 32.43
C LYS A 2 -15.99 -5.55 32.34
N LYS A 3 -17.19 -5.27 32.88
CA LYS A 3 -18.36 -6.15 32.75
C LYS A 3 -18.96 -5.90 31.38
N TYR A 4 -18.97 -6.92 30.52
CA TYR A 4 -19.61 -6.87 29.22
C TYR A 4 -21.03 -7.44 29.34
N SER A 5 -22.04 -6.66 28.96
CA SER A 5 -23.42 -7.14 28.85
C SER A 5 -23.65 -7.71 27.46
N ILE A 6 -24.09 -8.96 27.37
CA ILE A 6 -24.49 -9.57 26.09
C ILE A 6 -25.90 -9.09 25.80
N ASN A 7 -26.06 -8.24 24.77
CA ASN A 7 -27.37 -7.84 24.26
C ASN A 7 -28.03 -9.05 23.61
N ARG A 8 -28.90 -9.77 24.34
CA ARG A 8 -29.67 -10.93 23.84
C ARG A 8 -31.09 -10.54 23.36
N ASP A 9 -31.59 -9.38 23.76
CA ASP A 9 -32.99 -8.94 23.54
C ASP A 9 -33.15 -7.78 22.55
N LYS A 10 -32.06 -7.32 21.93
CA LYS A 10 -32.18 -6.37 20.83
C LYS A 10 -32.28 -7.19 19.57
N ASP A 11 -33.45 -7.18 18.93
CA ASP A 11 -33.57 -7.53 17.52
C ASP A 11 -32.32 -6.99 16.84
N LYS A 12 -31.52 -7.89 16.28
CA LYS A 12 -30.33 -7.50 15.53
C LYS A 12 -30.82 -6.43 14.57
N GLU A 13 -30.44 -5.17 14.80
CA GLU A 13 -30.75 -4.09 13.87
C GLU A 13 -30.13 -4.56 12.58
N MET A 14 -31.00 -5.07 11.71
CA MET A 14 -30.59 -5.61 10.44
C MET A 14 -30.04 -4.39 9.73
N PRO A 15 -28.77 -4.44 9.28
CA PRO A 15 -28.15 -3.30 8.63
C PRO A 15 -29.10 -2.80 7.55
N SER A 16 -29.28 -1.49 7.48
CA SER A 16 -30.21 -0.88 6.51
C SER A 16 -29.88 -1.42 5.11
N GLY A 17 -30.88 -1.57 4.24
CA GLY A 17 -30.66 -2.06 2.87
C GLY A 17 -29.52 -1.32 2.15
N ASP A 18 -29.39 -0.02 2.42
CA ASP A 18 -28.32 0.84 1.92
C ASP A 18 -26.91 0.44 2.42
N GLU A 19 -26.79 -0.03 3.66
CA GLU A 19 -25.52 -0.50 4.23
C GLU A 19 -25.11 -1.85 3.64
N ILE A 20 -26.10 -2.73 3.43
CA ILE A 20 -25.90 -4.02 2.76
C ILE A 20 -25.45 -3.78 1.32
N GLU A 21 -26.06 -2.82 0.62
CA GLU A 21 -25.74 -2.50 -0.77
C GLU A 21 -24.36 -1.85 -0.93
N LYS A 22 -23.96 -0.99 0.03
CA LYS A 22 -22.58 -0.46 0.12
C LYS A 22 -21.54 -1.58 0.28
N MET A 23 -21.81 -2.56 1.14
CA MET A 23 -20.91 -3.70 1.36
C MET A 23 -20.93 -4.72 0.21
N LYS A 24 -21.99 -4.76 -0.59
CA LYS A 24 -22.14 -5.67 -1.75
C LYS A 24 -21.23 -5.28 -2.93
N ASN A 25 -20.82 -4.01 -3.02
CA ASN A 25 -19.92 -3.53 -4.07
C ASN A 25 -18.45 -3.87 -3.80
N PHE A 26 -18.12 -5.16 -3.80
CA PHE A 26 -16.74 -5.67 -3.67
C PHE A 26 -15.80 -5.12 -4.75
N SER A 27 -16.32 -4.77 -5.92
CA SER A 27 -15.54 -4.16 -7.01
C SER A 27 -14.99 -2.78 -6.64
N GLN A 28 -15.83 -1.91 -6.05
CA GLN A 28 -15.39 -0.59 -5.58
C GLN A 28 -14.38 -0.72 -4.43
N LEU A 29 -14.65 -1.64 -3.48
CA LEU A 29 -13.75 -1.89 -2.37
C LEU A 29 -12.37 -2.34 -2.86
N LYS A 30 -12.33 -3.25 -3.85
CA LYS A 30 -11.08 -3.71 -4.46
C LYS A 30 -10.35 -2.57 -5.18
N HIS A 31 -11.05 -1.73 -5.94
CA HIS A 31 -10.44 -0.59 -6.62
C HIS A 31 -9.80 0.40 -5.64
N GLN A 32 -10.51 0.74 -4.56
CA GLN A 32 -9.99 1.62 -3.50
C GLN A 32 -8.80 0.99 -2.77
N TYR A 33 -8.89 -0.31 -2.48
CA TYR A 33 -7.79 -1.07 -1.87
C TYR A 33 -6.55 -1.11 -2.77
N ASP A 34 -6.73 -1.37 -4.06
CA ASP A 34 -5.65 -1.38 -5.05
C ASP A 34 -5.04 0.02 -5.23
N GLU A 35 -5.82 1.10 -5.14
CA GLU A 35 -5.29 2.47 -5.15
C GLU A 35 -4.44 2.77 -3.91
N VAL A 36 -4.90 2.37 -2.72
CA VAL A 36 -4.17 2.58 -1.46
C VAL A 36 -2.87 1.76 -1.42
N LEU A 37 -2.89 0.53 -1.96
CA LEU A 37 -1.72 -0.35 -1.97
C LEU A 37 -0.80 -0.17 -3.16
N LYS A 38 -1.26 0.45 -4.25
CA LYS A 38 -0.38 0.75 -5.39
C LYS A 38 0.69 1.73 -4.95
N ARG A 39 1.92 1.22 -4.90
CA ARG A 39 3.09 2.05 -4.61
C ARG A 39 3.21 3.13 -5.70
N PRO A 40 3.10 4.43 -5.37
CA PRO A 40 3.06 5.49 -6.38
C PRO A 40 4.40 5.67 -7.10
N LYS A 41 5.51 5.29 -6.45
CA LYS A 41 6.86 5.43 -7.00
C LYS A 41 7.29 4.16 -7.69
N LYS A 42 7.50 4.24 -9.01
CA LYS A 42 8.18 3.20 -9.79
C LYS A 42 9.60 3.00 -9.24
N PRO A 43 10.08 1.76 -9.10
CA PRO A 43 11.44 1.49 -8.66
C PRO A 43 12.47 2.20 -9.56
N ILE A 44 13.56 2.68 -8.96
CA ILE A 44 14.57 3.48 -9.66
C ILE A 44 15.17 2.71 -10.85
N TYR A 45 15.35 1.39 -10.71
CA TYR A 45 15.86 0.52 -11.79
C TYR A 45 14.96 0.43 -13.02
N GLN A 46 13.66 0.74 -12.90
CA GLN A 46 12.75 0.74 -14.05
C GLN A 46 12.97 1.94 -14.98
N ASN A 47 13.54 3.03 -14.45
CA ASN A 47 13.87 4.19 -15.26
C ASN A 47 15.31 4.07 -15.77
N LYS A 48 15.45 3.77 -17.07
CA LYS A 48 16.76 3.59 -17.74
C LYS A 48 17.74 4.73 -17.46
N LYS A 49 17.27 5.98 -17.45
CA LYS A 49 18.13 7.16 -17.21
C LYS A 49 18.64 7.23 -15.77
N LEU A 50 17.75 7.03 -14.80
CA LEU A 50 18.11 7.04 -13.37
C LEU A 50 18.99 5.85 -12.99
N PHE A 51 18.72 4.69 -13.57
CA PHE A 51 19.55 3.51 -13.38
C PHE A 51 20.98 3.72 -13.91
N LEU A 52 21.12 4.29 -15.11
CA LEU A 52 22.41 4.58 -15.72
C LEU A 52 23.19 5.64 -14.89
N LEU A 53 22.49 6.65 -14.38
CA LEU A 53 23.08 7.63 -13.45
C LEU A 53 23.62 6.95 -12.18
N LEU A 54 22.84 6.08 -11.54
CA LEU A 54 23.28 5.31 -10.37
C LEU A 54 24.51 4.46 -10.67
N LEU A 55 24.52 3.79 -11.82
CA LEU A 55 25.65 2.97 -12.25
C LEU A 55 26.92 3.81 -12.45
N LEU A 56 26.78 5.00 -13.04
CA LEU A 56 27.88 5.93 -13.23
C LEU A 56 28.46 6.44 -11.90
N ILE A 57 27.60 6.78 -10.93
CA ILE A 57 28.02 7.19 -9.57
C ILE A 57 28.80 6.06 -8.89
N LEU A 58 28.30 4.82 -9.00
CA LEU A 58 28.93 3.65 -8.39
C LEU A 58 30.31 3.39 -9.02
N LEU A 59 30.42 3.55 -10.34
CA LEU A 59 31.67 3.39 -11.08
C LEU A 59 32.69 4.46 -10.69
N ILE A 60 32.29 5.73 -10.59
CA ILE A 60 33.17 6.82 -10.13
C ILE A 60 33.65 6.55 -8.69
N SER A 61 32.74 6.17 -7.79
CA SER A 61 33.07 5.85 -6.39
C SER A 61 34.07 4.68 -6.31
N PHE A 62 33.91 3.67 -7.17
CA PHE A 62 34.83 2.54 -7.25
C PHE A 62 36.23 2.98 -7.71
N LEU A 63 36.33 3.81 -8.75
CA LEU A 63 37.62 4.36 -9.19
C LEU A 63 38.28 5.18 -8.09
N LEU A 64 37.53 6.06 -7.42
CA LEU A 64 38.04 6.87 -6.31
C LEU A 64 38.57 5.99 -5.18
N SER A 65 37.84 4.94 -4.81
CA SER A 65 38.27 3.97 -3.79
C SER A 65 39.61 3.33 -4.15
N GLN A 66 39.81 2.90 -5.40
CA GLN A 66 41.08 2.35 -5.83
C GLN A 66 42.22 3.37 -5.90
N THR A 67 41.93 4.65 -6.15
CA THR A 67 42.97 5.69 -6.22
C THR A 67 43.36 6.27 -4.86
N LEU A 68 42.46 6.22 -3.87
CA LEU A 68 42.72 6.70 -2.51
C LEU A 68 43.29 5.62 -1.56
N THR A 69 43.21 4.34 -1.95
CA THR A 69 43.79 3.20 -1.21
C THR A 69 45.16 2.86 -1.79
#